data_AF-A0AAE1HD02-F1
#
_entry.id   AF-A0AAE1HD02-F1
#
_cell.length_a   1.000
_cell.length_b   1.000
_cell.length_c   1.000
_cell.angle_alpha   90.00
_cell.angle_beta   90.00
_cell.angle_gamma   90.00
#
_symmetry.space_group_name_H-M   'P 1'
#
loop_
_entity.id
_entity.type
_entity.pdbx_description
1 polymer ?
#
loop_
_entity_poly.entity_id
_entity_poly.type
_entity_poly.pdbx_seq_one_letter_code
_entity_poly.pdbx_strand_id
1 'polypeptide(L)'
;MSKERIKIDAPLWDQNTFIGRFKHFLFVTDPRSCFVSDGQLYEAKALVEQYRIGKEPPGTTEEKVLAAKKLYEGAFHPDTGDLQNLFGRMSFQVPGGMAVTGAMLTFYRTSAAVMFWQWVNQSFNALVNYTNRNAKSPLTTNQLGAAYISATASACLVAVQFKGFLEKRAGSLMKRYVPFVAVAAANCVNIPLMRQNEILDGNDVYDENGNRLGQSRVTEYKYYPKV
;
A
#
# COMPACT_ATOMS: atom_id res chain seq x y z
N MET A 1 36.24 16.53 10.11
CA MET A 1 35.76 15.18 9.76
C MET A 1 34.75 15.34 8.65
N SER A 2 35.08 14.96 7.42
CA SER A 2 34.11 14.95 6.32
C SER A 2 33.04 13.91 6.65
N LYS A 3 31.82 14.35 6.94
CA LYS A 3 30.67 13.45 7.07
C LYS A 3 30.56 12.63 5.78
N GLU A 4 30.44 11.31 5.93
CA GLU A 4 30.31 10.38 4.82
C GLU A 4 29.07 10.74 3.98
N ARG A 5 29.16 10.66 2.65
CA ARG A 5 28.06 11.00 1.74
C ARG A 5 26.89 10.03 1.98
N ILE A 6 25.66 10.54 2.06
CA ILE A 6 24.47 9.69 2.23
C ILE A 6 24.36 8.75 1.02
N LYS A 7 24.16 7.46 1.28
CA LYS A 7 23.83 6.48 0.24
C LYS A 7 22.36 6.61 -0.12
N ILE A 8 22.06 7.40 -1.17
CA ILE A 8 20.69 7.79 -1.51
C ILE A 8 19.82 6.63 -2.01
N ASP A 9 20.42 5.57 -2.57
CA ASP A 9 19.69 4.39 -3.04
C ASP A 9 19.67 3.26 -1.99
N ALA A 10 20.34 3.45 -0.86
CA ALA A 10 20.29 2.50 0.25
C ALA A 10 19.13 2.84 1.22
N PRO A 11 18.57 1.85 1.91
CA PRO A 11 17.66 2.08 3.02
C PRO A 11 18.35 2.89 4.12
N LEU A 12 17.63 3.84 4.72
CA LEU A 12 18.16 4.67 5.83
C LEU A 12 18.36 3.88 7.13
N TRP A 13 17.63 2.78 7.30
CA TRP A 13 17.66 1.92 8.48
C TRP A 13 17.93 0.48 8.07
N ASP A 14 18.54 -0.29 8.96
CA ASP A 14 18.84 -1.71 8.73
C ASP A 14 17.55 -2.53 8.55
N GLN A 15 17.34 -2.99 7.32
CA GLN A 15 16.16 -3.77 6.93
C GLN A 15 16.21 -5.22 7.46
N ASN A 16 17.33 -5.68 8.02
CA ASN A 16 17.39 -6.98 8.69
C ASN A 16 16.62 -6.98 10.02
N THR A 17 16.53 -5.81 10.67
CA THR A 17 15.80 -5.65 11.92
C THR A 17 14.33 -5.28 11.69
N PHE A 18 13.45 -5.77 12.56
CA PHE A 18 12.04 -5.36 12.55
C PHE A 18 11.89 -3.84 12.73
N ILE A 19 12.63 -3.26 13.67
CA ILE A 19 12.56 -1.82 13.96
C ILE A 19 13.02 -0.98 12.76
N GLY A 20 14.05 -1.41 12.03
CA GLY A 20 14.49 -0.71 10.83
C GLY A 20 13.45 -0.75 9.71
N ARG A 21 12.81 -1.90 9.48
CA ARG A 21 11.69 -2.02 8.53
C ARG A 21 10.50 -1.15 8.95
N PHE A 22 10.16 -1.14 10.24
CA PHE A 22 9.07 -0.31 10.77
C PHE A 22 9.34 1.19 10.59
N LYS A 23 10.55 1.66 10.87
CA LYS A 23 10.96 3.05 10.63
C LYS A 23 10.88 3.41 9.15
N HIS A 24 11.34 2.52 8.27
CA HIS A 24 11.25 2.71 6.83
C HIS A 24 9.80 2.80 6.36
N PHE A 25 8.93 1.90 6.84
CA PHE A 25 7.51 1.96 6.54
C PHE A 25 6.89 3.31 6.95
N LEU A 26 7.09 3.75 8.20
CA LEU A 26 6.59 5.05 8.67
C LEU A 26 7.11 6.25 7.87
N PHE A 27 8.33 6.13 7.34
CA PHE A 27 8.94 7.18 6.55
C PHE A 27 8.28 7.33 5.17
N VAL A 28 8.01 6.21 4.50
CA VAL A 28 7.38 6.18 3.16
C VAL A 28 5.87 6.42 3.24
N THR A 29 5.21 5.98 4.32
CA THR A 29 3.76 6.13 4.51
C THR A 29 3.37 7.39 5.28
N ASP A 30 4.21 8.42 5.34
CA ASP A 30 3.90 9.63 6.10
C ASP A 30 2.75 10.42 5.44
N PRO A 31 1.58 10.54 6.09
CA PRO A 31 0.41 11.20 5.48
C PRO A 31 0.62 12.69 5.23
N ARG A 32 1.63 13.32 5.85
CA ARG A 32 1.95 14.74 5.60
C ARG A 32 2.40 14.97 4.17
N SER A 33 2.96 13.97 3.49
CA SER A 33 3.36 14.10 2.09
C SER A 33 2.17 14.28 1.15
N CYS A 34 0.95 13.95 1.57
CA CYS A 34 -0.26 14.16 0.77
C CYS A 34 -0.61 15.64 0.58
N PHE A 35 -0.05 16.55 1.40
CA PHE A 35 -0.26 18.00 1.29
C PHE A 35 0.85 18.72 0.52
N VAL A 36 1.83 17.98 0.00
CA VAL A 36 2.95 18.52 -0.78
C VAL A 36 2.51 18.66 -2.23
N SER A 37 2.82 19.79 -2.86
CA SER A 37 2.44 20.03 -4.27
C SER A 37 3.30 19.23 -5.24
N ASP A 38 2.77 18.96 -6.43
CA ASP A 38 3.52 18.25 -7.47
C ASP A 38 4.84 18.96 -7.82
N GLY A 39 4.87 20.30 -7.82
CA GLY A 39 6.09 21.08 -8.02
C GLY A 39 7.18 20.76 -7.00
N GLN A 40 6.83 20.71 -5.72
CA GLN A 40 7.76 20.35 -4.64
C GLN A 40 8.24 18.89 -4.75
N LEU A 41 7.38 17.98 -5.23
CA LEU A 41 7.75 16.58 -5.48
C LEU A 41 8.76 16.48 -6.63
N TYR A 42 8.57 17.23 -7.71
CA TYR A 42 9.52 17.27 -8.82
C TYR A 42 10.84 17.96 -8.44
N GLU A 43 10.82 18.99 -7.60
CA GLU A 43 12.03 19.59 -7.03
C GLU A 43 12.82 18.58 -6.19
N ALA A 44 12.11 17.80 -5.34
CA ALA A 44 12.71 16.73 -4.56
C ALA A 44 13.32 15.65 -5.47
N LYS A 45 12.61 15.22 -6.52
CA LYS A 45 13.13 14.29 -7.54
C LYS A 45 14.39 14.82 -8.20
N ALA A 46 14.38 16.08 -8.66
CA ALA A 46 15.53 16.70 -9.30
C ALA A 46 16.75 16.75 -8.36
N LEU A 47 16.54 17.06 -7.08
CA LEU A 47 17.62 17.06 -6.10
C LEU A 47 18.18 15.65 -5.87
N VAL A 48 17.31 14.63 -5.76
CA VAL A 48 17.73 13.22 -5.62
C VAL A 48 18.55 12.78 -6.83
N GLU A 49 18.10 13.08 -8.05
CA GLU A 49 18.80 12.74 -9.28
C GLU A 49 20.15 13.47 -9.42
N GLN A 50 20.21 14.76 -9.09
CA GLN A 50 21.45 15.52 -9.06
C GLN A 50 22.42 14.98 -8.01
N TYR A 51 21.92 14.60 -6.83
CA TYR A 51 22.72 14.01 -5.76
C TYR A 51 23.26 12.62 -6.14
N ARG A 52 22.53 11.83 -6.95
CA ARG A 52 23.06 10.55 -7.46
C ARG A 52 24.31 10.74 -8.33
N ILE A 53 24.34 11.81 -9.13
CA ILE A 53 25.45 12.09 -10.08
C ILE A 53 26.51 13.05 -9.52
N GLY A 54 26.43 13.46 -8.26
CA GLY A 54 27.39 14.37 -7.64
C GLY A 54 27.29 15.83 -8.12
N LYS A 55 26.13 16.24 -8.64
CA LYS A 55 25.86 17.60 -9.16
C LYS A 55 24.86 18.37 -8.30
N GLU A 56 24.76 18.08 -7.01
CA GLU A 56 23.87 18.81 -6.11
C GLU A 56 24.26 20.30 -6.01
N PRO A 57 23.28 21.21 -5.79
CA PRO A 57 23.57 22.63 -5.63
C PRO A 57 24.53 22.89 -4.45
N PRO A 58 25.45 23.86 -4.57
CA PRO A 58 26.33 24.25 -3.47
C PRO A 58 25.51 24.65 -2.22
N GLY A 59 25.91 24.14 -1.05
CA GLY A 59 25.19 24.39 0.21
C GLY A 59 24.02 23.44 0.47
N THR A 60 23.89 22.35 -0.29
CA THR A 60 22.94 21.27 0.01
C THR A 60 23.30 20.61 1.34
N THR A 61 22.41 20.69 2.32
CA THR A 61 22.58 20.08 3.64
C THR A 61 22.10 18.63 3.64
N GLU A 62 22.62 17.83 4.56
CA GLU A 62 22.20 16.44 4.80
C GLU A 62 20.68 16.33 5.00
N GLU A 63 20.09 17.25 5.75
CA GLU A 63 18.66 17.32 6.01
C GLU A 63 17.83 17.54 4.74
N LYS A 64 18.29 18.38 3.81
CA LYS A 64 17.63 18.60 2.52
C LYS A 64 17.65 17.34 1.65
N VAL A 65 18.76 16.61 1.66
CA VAL A 65 18.88 15.33 0.95
C VAL A 65 17.91 14.30 1.53
N LEU A 66 17.84 14.18 2.85
CA LEU A 66 16.92 13.25 3.52
C LEU A 66 15.45 13.62 3.29
N ALA A 67 15.11 14.91 3.32
CA ALA A 67 13.77 15.39 3.01
C ALA A 67 13.39 15.10 1.56
N ALA A 68 14.29 15.34 0.61
CA ALA A 68 14.06 15.05 -0.80
C ALA A 68 13.93 13.54 -1.07
N LYS A 69 14.78 12.71 -0.44
CA LYS A 69 14.67 11.24 -0.48
C LYS A 69 13.30 10.78 0.02
N LYS A 70 12.81 11.36 1.12
CA LYS A 70 11.48 11.03 1.66
C LYS A 70 10.36 11.29 0.66
N LEU A 71 10.35 12.48 0.08
CA LEU A 71 9.33 12.87 -0.88
C LEU A 71 9.43 12.05 -2.16
N TYR A 72 10.65 11.73 -2.59
CA TYR A 72 10.89 10.90 -3.76
C TYR A 72 10.38 9.47 -3.56
N GLU A 73 10.81 8.79 -2.49
CA GLU A 73 10.39 7.41 -2.18
C GLU A 73 8.89 7.30 -1.87
N GLY A 74 8.29 8.34 -1.29
CA GLY A 74 6.86 8.34 -0.94
C GLY A 74 5.90 8.69 -2.08
N ALA A 75 6.39 9.21 -3.21
CA ALA A 75 5.54 9.72 -4.29
C ALA A 75 5.87 9.20 -5.69
N PHE A 76 7.07 8.68 -5.94
CA PHE A 76 7.48 8.19 -7.25
C PHE A 76 7.57 6.67 -7.27
N HIS A 77 7.16 6.06 -8.38
CA HIS A 77 7.23 4.62 -8.55
C HIS A 77 8.70 4.17 -8.63
N PRO A 78 9.14 3.17 -7.84
CA PRO A 78 10.55 2.79 -7.75
C PRO A 78 11.13 2.29 -9.08
N ASP A 79 10.34 1.56 -9.87
CA ASP A 79 10.79 1.02 -11.15
C ASP A 79 10.72 2.01 -12.33
N THR A 80 9.63 2.78 -12.48
CA THR A 80 9.45 3.67 -13.64
C THR A 80 9.95 5.09 -13.38
N GLY A 81 10.05 5.50 -12.11
CA GLY A 81 10.38 6.87 -11.72
C GLY A 81 9.25 7.87 -11.96
N ASP A 82 8.04 7.42 -12.30
CA ASP A 82 6.89 8.28 -12.55
C ASP A 82 6.19 8.69 -11.26
N LEU A 83 5.56 9.86 -11.28
CA LEU A 83 4.75 10.33 -10.17
C LEU A 83 3.51 9.45 -10.00
N GLN A 84 3.36 8.86 -8.81
CA GLN A 84 2.21 8.03 -8.48
C GLN A 84 0.97 8.89 -8.24
N ASN A 85 -0.21 8.36 -8.60
CA ASN A 85 -1.50 8.97 -8.27
C ASN A 85 -1.62 9.15 -6.76
N LEU A 86 -1.96 10.37 -6.31
CA LEU A 86 -2.07 10.73 -4.89
C LEU A 86 -2.89 9.73 -4.08
N PHE A 87 -4.06 9.32 -4.59
CA PHE A 87 -4.97 8.41 -3.90
C PHE A 87 -4.46 6.96 -3.87
N GLY A 88 -3.53 6.60 -4.75
CA GLY A 88 -2.87 5.30 -4.77
C GLY A 88 -1.56 5.25 -3.98
N ARG A 89 -1.02 6.39 -3.53
CA ARG A 89 0.23 6.43 -2.75
C ARG A 89 0.05 5.74 -1.40
N MET A 90 1.10 5.07 -0.93
CA MET A 90 1.13 4.45 0.40
C MET A 90 0.83 5.48 1.51
N SER A 91 1.29 6.72 1.36
CA SER A 91 1.02 7.83 2.29
C SER A 91 -0.46 8.19 2.42
N PHE A 92 -1.28 7.95 1.39
CA PHE A 92 -2.71 8.23 1.40
C PHE A 92 -3.56 7.04 1.87
N GLN A 93 -2.99 5.83 2.00
CA GLN A 93 -3.75 4.64 2.41
C GLN A 93 -4.45 4.81 3.76
N VAL A 94 -3.73 5.31 4.77
CA VAL A 94 -4.30 5.51 6.11
C VAL A 94 -5.33 6.65 6.09
N PRO A 95 -5.03 7.86 5.59
CA PRO A 95 -6.03 8.93 5.48
C PRO A 95 -7.27 8.54 4.67
N GLY A 96 -7.08 7.96 3.48
CA GLY A 96 -8.15 7.54 2.58
C GLY A 96 -8.98 6.40 3.16
N GLY A 97 -8.32 5.37 3.69
CA GLY A 97 -8.97 4.25 4.34
C GLY A 97 -9.77 4.66 5.58
N MET A 98 -9.26 5.60 6.38
CA MET A 98 -9.99 6.18 7.50
C MET A 98 -11.22 6.97 7.04
N ALA A 99 -11.10 7.76 5.98
CA ALA A 99 -12.24 8.50 5.43
C ALA A 99 -13.34 7.56 4.92
N VAL A 100 -12.97 6.54 4.14
CA VAL A 100 -13.91 5.52 3.64
C VAL A 100 -14.54 4.73 4.78
N THR A 101 -13.76 4.33 5.78
CA THR A 101 -14.26 3.63 6.97
C THR A 101 -15.23 4.51 7.77
N GLY A 102 -14.89 5.77 8.00
CA GLY A 102 -15.76 6.73 8.66
C GLY A 102 -17.08 6.92 7.92
N ALA A 103 -17.03 6.96 6.59
CA ALA A 103 -18.22 7.04 5.77
C ALA A 103 -19.09 5.77 5.84
N MET A 104 -18.47 4.58 5.78
CA MET A 104 -19.17 3.30 5.98
C MET A 104 -19.88 3.24 7.35
N LEU A 105 -19.24 3.74 8.41
CA LEU A 105 -19.81 3.79 9.75
C LEU A 105 -20.91 4.86 9.91
N THR A 106 -20.83 5.95 9.15
CA THR A 106 -21.81 7.04 9.19
C THR A 106 -23.06 6.66 8.40
N PHE A 107 -22.87 6.11 7.20
CA PHE A 107 -23.93 5.86 6.21
C PHE A 107 -24.41 4.39 6.19
N TYR A 108 -24.35 3.68 7.31
CA TYR A 108 -24.73 2.26 7.41
C TYR A 108 -26.25 1.98 7.34
N ARG A 109 -27.08 3.02 7.47
CA ARG A 109 -28.53 2.87 7.71
C ARG A 109 -29.31 2.32 6.52
N THR A 110 -28.96 2.63 5.28
CA THR A 110 -29.66 2.12 4.08
C THR A 110 -28.80 1.10 3.34
N SER A 111 -29.41 0.07 2.75
CA SER A 111 -28.65 -0.97 2.04
C SER A 111 -27.95 -0.42 0.80
N ALA A 112 -28.59 0.54 0.12
CA ALA A 112 -27.98 1.26 -0.99
C ALA A 112 -26.70 2.00 -0.57
N ALA A 113 -26.71 2.73 0.55
CA ALA A 113 -25.52 3.42 1.04
C ALA A 113 -24.42 2.44 1.46
N VAL A 114 -24.78 1.32 2.10
CA VAL A 114 -23.81 0.28 2.46
C VAL A 114 -23.15 -0.31 1.20
N MET A 115 -23.92 -0.65 0.17
CA MET A 115 -23.36 -1.17 -1.09
C MET A 115 -22.46 -0.14 -1.79
N PHE A 116 -22.91 1.12 -1.85
CA PHE A 116 -22.12 2.21 -2.42
C PHE A 116 -20.77 2.36 -1.73
N TRP A 117 -20.75 2.41 -0.39
CA TRP A 117 -19.50 2.58 0.34
C TRP A 117 -18.61 1.33 0.34
N GLN A 118 -19.19 0.12 0.22
CA GLN A 118 -18.39 -1.09 -0.03
C GLN A 118 -17.72 -1.04 -1.40
N TRP A 119 -18.44 -0.60 -2.43
CA TRP A 119 -17.88 -0.40 -3.76
C TRP A 119 -16.77 0.65 -3.75
N VAL A 120 -16.95 1.79 -3.08
CA VAL A 120 -15.89 2.80 -2.89
C VAL A 120 -14.66 2.20 -2.20
N ASN A 121 -14.87 1.42 -1.13
CA ASN A 121 -13.78 0.78 -0.41
C ASN A 121 -12.97 -0.19 -1.28
N GLN A 122 -13.64 -1.04 -2.06
CA GLN A 122 -12.92 -1.95 -2.96
C GLN A 122 -12.26 -1.23 -4.12
N SER A 123 -12.86 -0.14 -4.61
CA SER A 123 -12.25 0.71 -5.65
C SER A 123 -10.97 1.38 -5.13
N PHE A 124 -10.98 1.86 -3.89
CA PHE A 124 -9.81 2.43 -3.25
C PHE A 124 -8.69 1.39 -3.08
N ASN A 125 -9.01 0.20 -2.57
CA ASN A 125 -8.04 -0.89 -2.43
C ASN A 125 -7.46 -1.32 -3.78
N ALA A 126 -8.31 -1.40 -4.82
CA ALA A 126 -7.87 -1.75 -6.17
C ALA A 126 -6.92 -0.69 -6.76
N LEU A 127 -7.21 0.61 -6.55
CA LEU A 127 -6.33 1.70 -6.98
C LEU A 127 -4.98 1.65 -6.28
N VAL A 128 -4.99 1.48 -4.95
CA VAL A 128 -3.77 1.33 -4.16
C VAL A 128 -2.93 0.15 -4.66
N ASN A 129 -3.56 -1.00 -4.91
CA ASN A 129 -2.86 -2.18 -5.44
C ASN A 129 -2.33 -1.94 -6.86
N TYR A 130 -3.09 -1.24 -7.71
CA TYR A 130 -2.68 -0.88 -9.07
C TYR A 130 -1.43 0.04 -9.07
N THR A 131 -1.41 1.02 -8.17
CA THR A 131 -0.34 2.03 -8.08
C THR A 131 0.94 1.51 -7.43
N ASN A 132 0.85 0.53 -6.54
CA ASN A 132 2.00 -0.05 -5.82
C ASN A 132 2.41 -1.43 -6.33
N ARG A 133 1.88 -1.89 -7.48
CA ARG A 133 2.28 -3.18 -8.04
C ARG A 133 3.76 -3.12 -8.45
N ASN A 134 4.47 -4.21 -8.21
CA ASN A 134 5.87 -4.32 -8.63
C ASN A 134 5.95 -4.40 -10.16
N ALA A 135 6.80 -3.60 -10.81
CA ALA A 135 6.94 -3.67 -12.26
C ALA A 135 7.66 -4.95 -12.72
N LYS A 136 8.40 -5.61 -11.82
CA LYS A 136 9.19 -6.83 -12.08
C LYS A 136 8.46 -8.14 -11.74
N SER A 137 7.36 -8.06 -10.99
CA SER A 137 6.49 -9.21 -10.68
C SER A 137 5.06 -8.86 -11.06
N PRO A 138 4.63 -9.14 -12.30
CA PRO A 138 3.38 -8.62 -12.81
C PRO A 138 2.20 -9.35 -12.17
N LEU A 139 1.56 -8.69 -11.21
CA LEU A 139 0.12 -8.89 -11.03
C LEU A 139 -0.53 -8.46 -12.34
N THR A 140 -1.02 -9.44 -13.10
CA THR A 140 -1.66 -9.14 -14.38
C THR A 140 -2.89 -8.27 -14.13
N THR A 141 -3.18 -7.32 -15.03
CA THR A 141 -4.38 -6.47 -14.93
C THR A 141 -5.66 -7.30 -14.78
N ASN A 142 -5.67 -8.50 -15.38
CA ASN A 142 -6.76 -9.46 -15.25
C ASN A 142 -6.91 -10.01 -13.82
N GLN A 143 -5.80 -10.34 -13.14
CA GLN A 143 -5.83 -10.77 -11.74
C GLN A 143 -6.35 -9.68 -10.81
N LEU A 144 -5.88 -8.44 -11.01
CA LEU A 144 -6.37 -7.29 -10.24
C LEU A 144 -7.87 -7.05 -10.49
N GLY A 145 -8.31 -7.13 -11.74
CA GLY A 145 -9.72 -7.00 -12.11
C GLY A 145 -10.60 -8.09 -11.50
N ALA A 146 -10.14 -9.34 -11.58
CA ALA A 146 -10.83 -10.49 -10.97
C ALA A 146 -10.92 -10.36 -9.45
N ALA A 147 -9.82 -9.97 -8.79
CA ALA A 147 -9.78 -9.71 -7.35
C ALA A 147 -10.74 -8.59 -6.96
N TYR A 148 -10.74 -7.48 -7.70
CA TYR A 148 -11.64 -6.35 -7.45
C TYR A 148 -13.12 -6.72 -7.60
N ILE A 149 -13.51 -7.37 -8.71
CA ILE A 149 -14.90 -7.77 -8.96
C ILE A 149 -15.35 -8.77 -7.88
N SER A 150 -14.53 -9.78 -7.59
CA SER A 150 -14.87 -10.83 -6.62
C SER A 150 -14.97 -10.27 -5.20
N ALA A 151 -14.03 -9.40 -4.80
CA ALA A 151 -14.05 -8.74 -3.50
C ALA A 151 -15.25 -7.80 -3.35
N THR A 152 -15.60 -7.05 -4.40
CA THR A 152 -16.76 -6.14 -4.41
C THR A 152 -18.07 -6.91 -4.32
N ALA A 153 -18.24 -7.97 -5.12
CA ALA A 153 -19.43 -8.81 -5.08
C ALA A 153 -19.59 -9.46 -3.69
N SER A 154 -18.50 -9.98 -3.13
CA SER A 154 -18.48 -10.61 -1.81
C SER A 154 -18.81 -9.61 -0.70
N ALA A 155 -18.21 -8.41 -0.71
CA ALA A 155 -18.51 -7.34 0.23
C ALA A 155 -19.99 -6.97 0.20
N CYS A 156 -20.53 -6.70 -0.99
CA CYS A 156 -21.92 -6.28 -1.16
C CYS A 156 -22.91 -7.38 -0.74
N LEU A 157 -22.65 -8.63 -1.12
CA LEU A 157 -23.47 -9.78 -0.74
C LEU A 157 -23.55 -9.93 0.78
N VAL A 158 -22.38 -9.99 1.44
CA VAL A 158 -22.27 -10.17 2.89
C VAL A 158 -22.90 -8.98 3.61
N ALA A 159 -22.68 -7.76 3.13
CA ALA A 159 -23.24 -6.57 3.74
C ALA A 159 -24.77 -6.57 3.70
N VAL A 160 -25.39 -6.93 2.58
CA VAL A 160 -26.85 -7.00 2.44
C VAL A 160 -27.43 -8.12 3.30
N GLN A 161 -26.85 -9.32 3.24
CA GLN A 161 -27.34 -10.48 3.99
C GLN A 161 -27.21 -10.28 5.50
N PHE A 162 -26.04 -9.85 5.96
CA PHE A 162 -25.79 -9.66 7.39
C PHE A 162 -26.60 -8.50 7.97
N LYS A 163 -26.80 -7.43 7.19
CA LYS A 163 -27.71 -6.35 7.58
C LYS A 163 -29.15 -6.82 7.73
N GLY A 164 -29.69 -7.52 6.73
CA GLY A 164 -31.06 -8.05 6.79
C GLY A 164 -31.26 -9.02 7.95
N PHE A 165 -30.24 -9.81 8.29
CA PHE A 165 -30.23 -10.68 9.46
C PHE A 165 -30.27 -9.89 10.78
N LEU A 166 -29.43 -8.86 10.92
CA LEU A 166 -29.38 -8.03 12.12
C LEU A 166 -30.60 -7.10 12.27
N GLU A 167 -31.26 -6.74 11.18
CA GLU A 167 -32.45 -5.88 11.22
C GLU A 167 -33.55 -6.44 12.11
N LYS A 168 -33.73 -7.76 12.09
CA LYS A 168 -34.77 -8.48 12.84
C LYS A 168 -34.32 -8.96 14.23
N ARG A 169 -33.02 -8.89 14.55
CA ARG A 169 -32.44 -9.61 15.68
C ARG A 169 -31.55 -8.78 16.61
N ALA A 170 -31.21 -7.54 16.23
CA ALA A 170 -30.24 -6.77 17.00
C ALA A 170 -30.56 -5.26 17.06
N GLY A 171 -30.08 -4.63 18.13
CA GLY A 171 -30.14 -3.18 18.33
C GLY A 171 -29.23 -2.40 17.38
N SER A 172 -29.38 -1.07 17.37
CA SER A 172 -28.65 -0.16 16.47
C SER A 172 -27.13 -0.27 16.56
N LEU A 173 -26.58 -0.61 17.74
CA LEU A 173 -25.14 -0.75 17.95
C LEU A 173 -24.54 -1.92 17.15
N MET A 174 -25.19 -3.08 17.12
CA MET A 174 -24.69 -4.25 16.39
C MET A 174 -24.70 -4.02 14.87
N LYS A 175 -25.67 -3.25 14.36
CA LYS A 175 -25.77 -2.91 12.93
C LYS A 175 -24.60 -2.06 12.43
N ARG A 176 -23.86 -1.37 13.32
CA ARG A 176 -22.65 -0.61 12.97
C ARG A 176 -21.46 -1.50 12.60
N TYR A 177 -21.48 -2.78 12.97
CA TYR A 177 -20.43 -3.73 12.60
C TYR A 177 -20.64 -4.39 11.23
N VAL A 178 -21.78 -4.14 10.56
CA VAL A 178 -22.03 -4.68 9.21
C VAL A 178 -20.91 -4.36 8.23
N PRO A 179 -20.41 -3.10 8.14
CA PRO A 179 -19.30 -2.80 7.25
C PRO A 179 -18.02 -3.57 7.58
N PHE A 180 -17.73 -3.80 8.86
CA PHE A 180 -16.55 -4.55 9.29
C PHE A 180 -16.59 -6.01 8.80
N VAL A 181 -17.71 -6.69 9.00
CA VAL A 181 -17.89 -8.10 8.57
C VAL A 181 -17.80 -8.20 7.04
N ALA A 182 -18.39 -7.26 6.32
CA ALA A 182 -18.33 -7.21 4.86
C ALA A 182 -16.91 -6.95 4.33
N VAL A 183 -16.15 -6.05 4.97
CA VAL A 183 -14.74 -5.81 4.62
C VAL A 183 -13.88 -7.04 4.93
N ALA A 184 -14.11 -7.71 6.06
CA ALA A 184 -13.41 -8.95 6.41
C ALA A 184 -13.66 -10.04 5.37
N ALA A 185 -14.92 -10.27 4.98
CA ALA A 185 -15.27 -11.25 3.96
C ALA A 185 -14.63 -10.92 2.59
N ALA A 186 -14.61 -9.65 2.20
CA ALA A 186 -13.93 -9.23 0.98
C ALA A 186 -12.42 -9.46 1.05
N ASN A 187 -11.76 -9.20 2.19
CA ASN A 187 -10.34 -9.50 2.36
C ASN A 187 -10.04 -11.00 2.30
N CYS A 188 -10.93 -11.85 2.81
CA CYS A 188 -10.82 -13.31 2.68
C CYS A 188 -10.85 -13.79 1.22
N VAL A 189 -11.45 -13.01 0.31
CA VAL A 189 -11.48 -13.30 -1.14
C VAL A 189 -10.32 -12.60 -1.87
N ASN A 190 -10.06 -11.34 -1.52
CA ASN A 190 -9.08 -10.50 -2.19
C ASN A 190 -7.65 -11.01 -1.98
N ILE A 191 -7.25 -11.32 -0.73
CA ILE A 191 -5.87 -11.72 -0.42
C ILE A 191 -5.45 -12.98 -1.19
N PRO A 192 -6.22 -14.09 -1.18
CA PRO A 192 -5.87 -15.27 -1.96
C PRO A 192 -5.79 -15.01 -3.47
N LEU A 193 -6.69 -14.21 -4.03
CA LEU A 193 -6.68 -13.87 -5.45
C LEU A 193 -5.47 -13.01 -5.83
N MET A 194 -5.13 -12.04 -4.99
CA MET A 194 -3.95 -11.19 -5.19
C MET A 194 -2.65 -11.97 -5.01
N ARG A 195 -2.62 -12.96 -4.11
CA ARG A 195 -1.44 -13.80 -3.85
C ARG A 195 -1.49 -15.15 -4.57
N GLN A 196 -2.36 -15.31 -5.56
CA GLN A 196 -2.57 -16.62 -6.19
C GLN A 196 -1.29 -17.17 -6.84
N ASN A 197 -0.44 -16.31 -7.40
CA ASN A 197 0.81 -16.74 -8.02
C ASN A 197 1.77 -17.28 -6.95
N GLU A 198 1.83 -16.64 -5.77
CA GLU A 198 2.66 -17.13 -4.66
C GLU A 198 2.12 -18.44 -4.08
N ILE A 199 0.79 -18.59 -4.03
CA ILE A 199 0.13 -19.81 -3.53
C ILE A 199 0.34 -20.99 -4.50
N LEU A 200 0.26 -20.74 -5.81
CA LEU A 200 0.36 -21.78 -6.85
C LEU A 200 1.80 -22.09 -7.23
N ASP A 201 2.64 -21.08 -7.42
CA ASP A 201 4.01 -21.23 -7.95
C ASP A 201 5.06 -21.21 -6.84
N GLY A 202 4.72 -20.70 -5.65
CA GLY A 202 5.64 -20.57 -4.52
C GLY A 202 6.49 -19.31 -4.58
N ASN A 203 7.22 -19.09 -3.50
CA ASN A 203 8.07 -17.92 -3.30
C ASN A 203 9.53 -18.25 -3.61
N ASP A 204 10.26 -17.30 -4.19
CA ASP A 204 11.70 -17.44 -4.40
C ASP A 204 12.45 -17.49 -3.06
N VAL A 205 13.31 -18.49 -2.90
CA VAL A 205 14.15 -18.69 -1.71
C VAL A 205 15.58 -18.28 -2.05
N TYR A 206 16.20 -17.53 -1.14
CA TYR A 206 17.57 -17.05 -1.27
C TYR A 206 18.44 -17.59 -0.12
N ASP A 207 19.73 -17.80 -0.39
CA ASP A 207 20.72 -18.08 0.65
C ASP A 207 21.12 -16.80 1.43
N GLU A 208 21.96 -16.95 2.44
CA GLU A 208 22.47 -15.84 3.26
C GLU A 208 23.32 -14.84 2.45
N ASN A 209 23.82 -15.25 1.28
CA ASN A 209 24.61 -14.42 0.37
C ASN A 209 23.74 -13.75 -0.71
N GLY A 210 22.42 -13.97 -0.71
CA GLY A 210 21.48 -13.43 -1.68
C GLY A 210 21.40 -14.17 -3.02
N ASN A 211 21.95 -15.38 -3.12
CA ASN A 211 21.82 -16.24 -4.30
C ASN A 211 20.49 -16.98 -4.28
N ARG A 212 19.82 -17.07 -5.43
CA ARG A 212 18.54 -17.76 -5.57
C ARG A 212 18.75 -19.29 -5.49
N LEU A 213 18.18 -19.91 -4.46
CA LEU A 213 18.24 -21.36 -4.22
C LEU A 213 17.13 -22.13 -4.95
N GLY A 214 15.97 -21.50 -5.21
CA GLY A 214 14.83 -22.14 -5.88
C GLY A 214 13.50 -21.51 -5.50
N GLN A 215 12.39 -22.19 -5.81
CA GLN A 215 11.03 -21.79 -5.42
C GLN A 215 10.48 -22.76 -4.36
N SER A 216 9.79 -22.22 -3.36
CA SER A 216 9.19 -23.00 -2.29
C SER A 216 7.73 -22.62 -2.10
N ARG A 217 6.85 -23.63 -2.13
CA ARG A 217 5.42 -23.51 -1.81
C ARG A 217 5.12 -23.57 -0.30
N VAL A 218 6.13 -23.84 0.53
CA VAL A 218 5.95 -24.13 1.98
C VAL A 218 6.46 -22.99 2.86
N THR A 219 7.34 -22.12 2.34
CA THR A 219 7.96 -21.04 3.12
C THR A 219 7.18 -19.73 3.01
N GLU A 220 6.04 -19.65 3.67
CA GLU A 220 5.47 -18.35 4.07
C GLU A 220 6.23 -17.74 5.27
N TYR A 221 6.91 -18.56 6.08
CA TYR A 221 7.51 -18.14 7.35
C TYR A 221 8.92 -17.52 7.28
N LYS A 222 9.55 -17.47 6.10
CA LYS A 222 10.88 -16.83 5.92
C LYS A 222 10.91 -15.91 4.69
N TYR A 223 9.78 -15.32 4.34
CA TYR A 223 9.76 -14.26 3.35
C TYR A 223 10.30 -12.99 4.00
N TYR A 224 11.56 -12.65 3.70
CA TYR A 224 12.11 -11.33 3.94
C TYR A 224 11.78 -10.47 2.71
N PRO A 225 10.72 -9.64 2.74
CA PRO A 225 10.58 -8.66 1.69
C PRO A 225 11.79 -7.72 1.80
N LYS A 226 12.64 -7.74 0.77
CA LYS A 226 13.45 -6.56 0.46
C LYS A 226 12.43 -5.47 0.10
N VAL A 227 12.19 -4.58 1.06
CA VAL A 227 11.52 -3.30 0.80
C VAL A 227 12.48 -2.43 0.00
#